data_AF-A0A963R471-F1
#
_entry.id   AF-A0A963R471-F1
#
_cell.length_a   1.000
_cell.length_b   1.000
_cell.length_c   1.000
_cell.angle_alpha   90.00
_cell.angle_beta   90.00
_cell.angle_gamma   90.00
#
_symmetry.space_group_name_H-M   'P 1'
#
loop_
_entity.id
_entity.type
_entity.pdbx_description
1 polymer ?
#
loop_
_entity_poly.entity_id
_entity_poly.type
_entity_poly.pdbx_seq_one_letter_code
_entity_poly.pdbx_strand_id
1 'polypeptide(L)'
;MHRILALLAALVAFALPGPLAADPADITAASRSVVRVALVSIDGRDASLVGHGSGFAVAPDLIVTNAHVIADMAEDDTLQILIIPPQGQRGWGAKVVAFSPRNDLALLKVIGG
;
A
#
# COMPACT_ATOMS: atom_id res chain seq x y z
N MET A 1 -41.34 -5.83 37.50
CA MET A 1 -39.98 -5.29 37.75
C MET A 1 -38.89 -6.09 37.01
N HIS A 2 -38.83 -7.42 37.10
CA HIS A 2 -37.76 -8.20 36.45
C HIS A 2 -37.71 -8.09 34.91
N ARG A 3 -38.86 -7.97 34.24
CA ARG A 3 -38.91 -7.75 32.77
C ARG A 3 -38.31 -6.40 32.34
N ILE A 4 -38.53 -5.34 33.11
CA ILE A 4 -37.99 -4.01 32.83
C ILE A 4 -36.47 -4.02 33.05
N LEU A 5 -36.00 -4.68 34.12
CA LEU A 5 -34.57 -4.89 34.36
C LEU A 5 -33.91 -5.67 33.22
N ALA A 6 -34.54 -6.73 32.73
CA ALA A 6 -34.03 -7.53 31.62
C ALA A 6 -33.94 -6.73 30.31
N LEU A 7 -34.96 -5.91 30.02
CA LEU A 7 -34.96 -5.02 28.85
C LEU A 7 -33.89 -3.93 28.94
N LEU A 8 -33.68 -3.35 30.12
CA LEU A 8 -32.60 -2.38 30.35
C LEU A 8 -31.22 -3.03 30.21
N ALA A 9 -31.02 -4.24 30.73
CA ALA A 9 -29.77 -4.98 30.58
C ALA A 9 -29.48 -5.32 29.11
N ALA A 10 -30.50 -5.73 28.35
CA ALA A 10 -30.37 -5.98 26.92
C ALA A 10 -30.04 -4.70 26.13
N LEU A 11 -30.66 -3.57 26.47
CA LEU A 11 -30.37 -2.27 25.85
C LEU A 11 -28.92 -1.83 26.10
N VAL A 12 -28.43 -2.00 27.33
CA VAL A 12 -27.04 -1.68 27.70
C VAL A 12 -26.05 -2.60 26.97
N ALA A 13 -26.34 -3.90 26.87
CA ALA A 13 -25.50 -4.84 26.14
C ALA A 13 -25.41 -4.50 24.64
N PHE A 14 -26.48 -4.00 24.03
CA PHE A 14 -26.50 -3.55 22.63
C PHE A 14 -25.82 -2.18 22.42
N ALA A 15 -25.77 -1.34 23.46
CA ALA A 15 -25.16 -0.02 23.42
C ALA A 15 -23.64 -0.04 23.66
N LEU A 16 -23.09 -1.17 24.14
CA LEU A 16 -21.65 -1.36 24.27
C LEU A 16 -21.06 -1.75 22.91
N PRO A 17 -20.24 -0.90 22.27
CA PRO A 17 -19.61 -1.25 21.01
C PRO A 17 -18.70 -2.47 21.24
N GLY A 18 -19.00 -3.58 20.55
CA GLY A 18 -18.08 -4.70 20.46
C GLY A 18 -16.80 -4.30 19.73
N PRO A 19 -15.67 -5.01 19.93
CA PRO A 19 -14.45 -4.72 19.21
C PRO A 19 -14.66 -4.95 17.70
N LEU A 20 -14.80 -3.85 16.96
CA LEU A 20 -14.79 -3.81 15.49
C LEU A 20 -13.36 -3.62 14.93
N ALA A 21 -12.36 -3.53 15.81
CA ALA A 21 -10.97 -3.41 15.41
C ALA A 21 -10.46 -4.76 14.88
N ALA A 22 -9.69 -4.70 13.79
CA ALA A 22 -8.94 -5.86 13.32
C ALA A 22 -7.95 -6.33 14.40
N ASP A 23 -7.69 -7.64 14.45
CA ASP A 23 -6.66 -8.19 15.32
C ASP A 23 -5.29 -7.56 14.95
N PRO A 24 -4.52 -7.04 15.92
CA PRO A 24 -3.16 -6.55 15.66
C PRO A 24 -2.26 -7.54 14.90
N ALA A 25 -2.47 -8.86 15.07
CA ALA A 25 -1.77 -9.90 14.32
C ALA A 25 -2.11 -9.85 12.83
N ASP A 26 -3.38 -9.65 12.48
CA ASP A 26 -3.84 -9.54 11.09
C ASP A 26 -3.32 -8.27 10.43
N ILE A 27 -3.32 -7.14 11.16
CA ILE A 27 -2.73 -5.88 10.69
C ILE A 27 -1.24 -6.06 10.41
N THR A 28 -0.52 -6.74 11.31
CA THR A 28 0.92 -7.01 11.17
C THR A 28 1.19 -7.90 9.95
N ALA A 29 0.36 -8.93 9.75
CA ALA A 29 0.46 -9.80 8.59
C ALA A 29 0.22 -9.04 7.28
N ALA A 30 -0.84 -8.22 7.22
CA ALA A 30 -1.16 -7.39 6.07
C ALA A 30 -0.07 -6.34 5.78
N SER A 31 0.50 -5.72 6.82
CA SER A 31 1.53 -4.68 6.70
C SER A 31 2.80 -5.17 6.01
N ARG A 32 3.07 -6.49 6.02
CA ARG A 32 4.20 -7.08 5.27
C ARG A 32 4.03 -7.00 3.76
N SER A 33 2.81 -6.84 3.26
CA SER A 33 2.52 -6.67 1.83
C SER A 33 2.71 -5.23 1.35
N VAL A 34 2.74 -4.25 2.26
CA VAL A 34 2.82 -2.83 1.93
C VAL A 34 4.27 -2.44 1.70
N VAL A 35 4.54 -1.83 0.55
CA VAL A 35 5.87 -1.41 0.10
C VAL A 35 5.91 0.09 -0.10
N ARG A 36 7.10 0.67 -0.05
CA ARG A 36 7.33 2.02 -0.54
C ARG A 36 7.67 1.97 -2.03
N VAL A 37 7.01 2.81 -2.82
CA VAL A 37 7.28 3.01 -4.24
C VAL A 37 8.08 4.31 -4.35
N ALA A 38 9.26 4.27 -4.96
CA ALA A 38 10.10 5.43 -5.15
C ALA A 38 10.41 5.61 -6.65
N LEU A 39 10.34 6.85 -7.12
CA LEU A 39 10.83 7.24 -8.43
C LEU A 39 12.22 7.83 -8.24
N VAL A 40 13.20 7.26 -8.94
CA VAL A 40 14.58 7.70 -8.87
C VAL A 40 15.07 8.09 -10.26
N SER A 41 15.76 9.22 -10.35
CA SER A 41 16.57 9.55 -11.52
C SER A 41 17.99 9.04 -11.29
N ILE A 42 18.61 8.49 -12.33
CA ILE A 42 19.98 7.96 -12.28
C ILE A 42 20.86 8.76 -13.25
N ASP A 43 21.68 9.64 -12.69
CA ASP A 43 22.66 10.44 -13.42
C ASP A 43 24.06 9.90 -13.13
N GLY A 44 24.51 8.98 -13.99
CA GLY A 44 25.83 8.35 -13.87
C GLY A 44 25.95 7.47 -12.63
N ARG A 45 26.52 7.99 -11.54
CA ARG A 45 26.65 7.28 -10.24
C ARG A 45 25.73 7.81 -9.16
N ASP A 46 25.05 8.92 -9.42
CA ASP A 46 24.20 9.58 -8.44
C ASP A 46 22.74 9.19 -8.71
N ALA A 47 22.09 8.67 -7.67
CA ALA A 47 20.65 8.41 -7.69
C ALA A 47 19.95 9.50 -6.87
N SER A 48 19.03 10.22 -7.48
CA SER A 48 18.23 11.24 -6.81
C SER A 48 16.78 10.76 -6.68
N LEU A 49 16.17 11.01 -5.51
CA LEU A 49 14.76 10.72 -5.27
C LEU A 49 13.91 11.83 -5.89
N VAL A 50 13.08 11.49 -6.87
CA VAL A 50 12.20 12.42 -7.58
C VAL A 50 10.81 12.41 -6.94
N GLY A 51 10.30 11.22 -6.62
CA GLY A 51 8.97 11.05 -6.02
C GLY A 51 8.88 9.80 -5.16
N HIS A 52 7.87 9.76 -4.29
CA HIS A 52 7.61 8.57 -3.48
C HIS A 52 6.11 8.38 -3.18
N GLY A 53 5.72 7.14 -2.95
CA GLY A 53 4.39 6.74 -2.52
C GLY A 53 4.39 5.38 -1.85
N SER A 54 3.20 4.85 -1.62
CA SER A 54 3.00 3.49 -1.13
C SER A 54 2.47 2.59 -2.24
N GLY A 55 2.66 1.29 -2.07
CA GLY A 55 1.97 0.28 -2.85
C GLY A 55 1.76 -0.95 -1.98
N PHE A 56 1.02 -1.93 -2.51
CA PHE A 56 0.86 -3.22 -1.83
C PHE A 56 0.88 -4.36 -2.83
N ALA A 57 1.42 -5.50 -2.39
CA ALA A 57 1.49 -6.70 -3.21
C ALA A 57 0.10 -7.32 -3.41
N VAL A 58 -0.26 -7.56 -4.67
CA VAL A 58 -1.48 -8.29 -5.09
C VAL A 58 -1.17 -9.65 -5.70
N ALA A 59 0.09 -9.88 -6.07
CA ALA A 59 0.65 -11.17 -6.46
C ALA A 59 2.16 -11.19 -6.11
N PRO A 60 2.88 -12.33 -6.22
CA PRO A 60 4.29 -12.42 -5.85
C PRO A 60 5.19 -11.36 -6.51
N ASP A 61 4.88 -10.95 -7.74
CA ASP A 61 5.64 -9.98 -8.52
C ASP A 61 4.82 -8.74 -8.92
N LEU A 62 3.61 -8.56 -8.39
CA LEU A 62 2.71 -7.47 -8.76
C LEU A 62 2.38 -6.56 -7.58
N ILE A 63 2.59 -5.26 -7.77
CA ILE A 63 2.29 -4.20 -6.81
C ILE A 63 1.22 -3.27 -7.39
N VAL A 64 0.19 -2.97 -6.61
CA VAL A 64 -0.73 -1.87 -6.90
C VAL A 64 -0.27 -0.61 -6.19
N THR A 65 -0.29 0.52 -6.88
CA THR A 65 -0.04 1.87 -6.35
C THR A 65 -1.00 2.86 -7.00
N ASN A 66 -0.95 4.12 -6.58
CA ASN A 66 -1.71 5.17 -7.20
C ASN A 66 -1.07 5.60 -8.53
N ALA A 67 -1.88 6.01 -9.50
CA ALA A 67 -1.38 6.46 -10.80
C ALA A 67 -0.55 7.75 -10.65
N HIS A 68 -0.97 8.67 -9.78
CA HIS A 68 -0.24 9.92 -9.54
C HIS A 68 1.16 9.69 -8.96
N VAL A 69 1.42 8.56 -8.30
CA VAL A 69 2.75 8.24 -7.72
C VAL A 69 3.79 8.10 -8.82
N ILE A 70 3.39 7.61 -10.00
CA ILE A 70 4.28 7.36 -11.13
C ILE A 70 4.06 8.34 -12.30
N ALA A 71 3.27 9.41 -12.11
CA ALA A 71 2.86 10.29 -13.19
C ALA A 71 4.05 11.01 -13.86
N ASP A 72 5.07 11.37 -13.08
CA ASP A 72 6.27 12.06 -13.58
C ASP A 72 7.04 11.25 -14.63
N MET A 73 6.86 9.92 -14.66
CA MET A 73 7.47 9.06 -15.69
C MET A 73 6.90 9.29 -17.10
N ALA A 74 5.75 9.96 -17.22
CA ALA A 74 5.21 10.34 -18.52
C ALA A 74 5.95 11.54 -19.13
N GLU A 75 6.65 12.33 -18.30
CA GLU A 75 7.41 13.51 -18.70
C GLU A 75 8.92 13.22 -18.78
N ASP A 76 9.40 12.22 -18.03
CA ASP A 76 10.80 11.81 -18.00
C ASP A 76 10.97 10.27 -18.03
N ASP A 77 11.36 9.79 -19.21
CA ASP A 77 11.64 8.39 -19.53
C ASP A 77 12.87 7.81 -18.80
N THR A 78 13.72 8.68 -18.22
CA THR A 78 14.95 8.27 -17.51
C THR A 78 14.67 7.83 -16.07
N LEU A 79 13.48 8.14 -15.57
CA LEU A 79 13.06 7.75 -14.23
C LEU A 79 12.90 6.23 -14.11
N GLN A 80 13.33 5.70 -12.98
CA GLN A 80 13.19 4.30 -12.63
C GLN A 80 12.30 4.14 -11.41
N ILE A 81 11.49 3.09 -11.42
CA ILE A 81 10.68 2.70 -10.26
C ILE A 81 11.46 1.75 -9.39
N LEU A 82 11.54 2.07 -8.10
CA LEU A 82 12.14 1.25 -7.06
C LEU A 82 11.08 0.85 -6.03
N ILE A 83 10.91 -0.45 -5.82
CA ILE A 83 10.03 -1.04 -4.82
C ILE A 83 10.85 -1.40 -3.59
N ILE A 84 10.55 -0.77 -2.44
CA ILE A 84 11.31 -0.91 -1.20
C ILE A 84 10.42 -1.61 -0.16
N PRO A 85 10.75 -2.83 0.29
CA PRO A 85 9.97 -3.54 1.29
C PRO A 85 10.18 -2.94 2.69
N PRO A 86 9.23 -3.16 3.61
CA PRO A 86 9.35 -2.64 4.98
C PRO A 86 10.46 -3.31 5.79
N GLN A 87 10.91 -4.51 5.41
CA GLN A 87 11.93 -5.28 6.13
C GLN A 87 13.38 -5.11 5.64
N GLY A 88 13.71 -4.32 4.61
CA GLY A 88 15.09 -4.32 4.11
C GLY A 88 15.49 -3.31 3.04
N GLN A 89 16.78 -2.98 3.04
CA GLN A 89 17.44 -1.84 2.36
C GLN A 89 17.54 -1.96 0.82
N ARG A 90 17.35 -3.16 0.26
CA ARG A 90 17.50 -3.37 -1.19
C ARG A 90 16.15 -3.20 -1.86
N GLY A 91 16.02 -2.14 -2.65
CA GLY A 91 14.88 -1.98 -3.53
C GLY A 91 15.01 -2.84 -4.78
N TRP A 92 13.87 -3.24 -5.35
CA TRP A 92 13.80 -3.92 -6.64
C TRP A 92 13.28 -2.98 -7.71
N GLY A 93 13.82 -3.08 -8.92
CA GLY A 93 13.28 -2.34 -10.06
C GLY A 93 11.87 -2.81 -10.41
N ALA A 94 11.05 -1.95 -11.00
CA ALA A 94 9.73 -2.32 -11.50
C ALA A 94 9.40 -1.70 -12.86
N LYS A 95 8.44 -2.32 -13.56
CA LYS A 95 7.86 -1.85 -14.82
C LYS A 95 6.36 -1.63 -14.67
N VAL A 96 5.83 -0.63 -15.35
CA VAL A 96 4.38 -0.40 -15.43
C VAL A 96 3.75 -1.47 -16.31
N VAL A 97 2.77 -2.20 -15.77
CA VAL A 97 1.97 -3.21 -16.50
C VAL A 97 0.63 -2.62 -16.95
N ALA A 98 0.00 -1.83 -16.08
CA ALA A 98 -1.24 -1.14 -16.39
C ALA A 98 -1.28 0.22 -15.70
N PHE A 99 -1.93 1.18 -16.34
CA PHE A 99 -2.04 2.55 -15.87
C PHE A 99 -3.46 3.06 -16.09
N SER A 100 -4.10 3.57 -15.04
CA SER A 100 -5.47 4.07 -15.07
C SER A 100 -5.57 5.40 -14.30
N PRO A 101 -5.33 6.54 -14.97
CA PRO A 101 -5.49 7.86 -14.36
C PRO A 101 -6.90 8.11 -13.83
N ARG A 102 -7.92 7.59 -14.53
CA ARG A 102 -9.33 7.75 -14.14
C ARG A 102 -9.64 7.19 -12.75
N ASN A 103 -9.01 6.07 -12.40
CA ASN A 103 -9.20 5.42 -11.11
C ASN A 103 -8.08 5.77 -10.12
N ASP A 104 -7.12 6.58 -10.54
CA ASP A 104 -5.84 6.80 -9.86
C ASP A 104 -5.13 5.51 -9.45
N LEU A 105 -5.04 4.54 -10.36
CA LEU A 105 -4.38 3.25 -10.11
C LEU A 105 -3.31 2.92 -11.15
N ALA A 106 -2.23 2.32 -10.68
CA ALA A 106 -1.19 1.72 -11.51
C ALA A 106 -0.84 0.31 -10.99
N LEU A 107 -0.61 -0.62 -11.92
CA LEU A 107 -0.11 -1.95 -11.65
C LEU A 107 1.35 -2.03 -12.09
N LEU A 108 2.22 -2.40 -11.16
CA LEU A 108 3.66 -2.51 -11.35
C LEU A 108 4.09 -3.96 -11.26
N LYS A 109 5.03 -4.37 -12.12
CA LYS A 109 5.68 -5.67 -12.06
C LYS A 109 7.13 -5.53 -11.61
N VAL A 110 7.47 -6.24 -10.54
CA VAL A 110 8.83 -6.29 -9.99
C VAL A 110 9.77 -7.03 -10.96
N ILE A 111 10.99 -6.54 -11.11
CA ILE A 111 12.03 -7.09 -11.98
C ILE A 111 13.20 -7.56 -11.11
N GLY A 112 13.69 -8.77 -11.37
CA GLY A 112 14.85 -9.33 -10.66
C GLY A 112 14.53 -9.79 -9.23
N GLY A 113 13.28 -10.19 -8.99
CA GLY A 113 12.87 -10.94 -7.81
C GLY A 113 13.30 -12.40 -7.88
#